data_AF-A0A0F4SPX4-F1
#
_entry.id   AF-A0A0F4SPX4-F1
#
_cell.length_a   1.000
_cell.length_b   1.000
_cell.length_c   1.000
_cell.angle_alpha   90.00
_cell.angle_beta   90.00
_cell.angle_gamma   90.00
#
_symmetry.space_group_name_H-M   'P 1'
#
loop_
_entity.id
_entity.type
_entity.pdbx_description
1 polymer ?
#
loop_
_entity_poly.entity_id
_entity_poly.type
_entity_poly.pdbx_seq_one_letter_code
_entity_poly.pdbx_strand_id
1 'polypeptide(L)' 'ITIAANATSGSVTVKAPADDVYKDAGKVEATIKDASGGNFENLVTSPTAAVTEVTDTINTSTVSLTANGTVAEGGT' A
#
# COMPACT_ATOMS: atom_id res chain seq x y z
N ILE A 1 -17.61 2.38 -8.17
CA ILE A 1 -17.50 3.79 -8.60
C ILE A 1 -18.73 4.09 -9.45
N THR A 2 -19.45 5.16 -9.16
CA THR A 2 -20.59 5.60 -9.98
C THR A 2 -20.14 6.79 -10.83
N ILE A 3 -20.17 6.66 -12.16
CA ILE A 3 -19.84 7.73 -13.11
C ILE A 3 -21.16 8.38 -13.55
N ALA A 4 -21.33 9.67 -13.29
CA ALA A 4 -22.55 10.39 -13.66
C ALA A 4 -22.66 10.58 -15.19
N ALA A 5 -23.86 10.86 -15.69
CA ALA A 5 -24.06 11.21 -17.10
C ALA A 5 -23.20 12.43 -17.47
N ASN A 6 -22.51 12.38 -18.61
CA ASN A 6 -21.53 13.36 -19.10
C ASN A 6 -20.20 13.43 -18.31
N ALA A 7 -19.95 12.54 -17.34
CA ALA A 7 -18.64 12.41 -16.71
C ALA A 7 -17.82 11.31 -17.39
N THR A 8 -16.50 11.51 -17.46
CA THR A 8 -15.54 10.54 -18.06
C THR A 8 -14.70 9.82 -17.01
N SER A 9 -14.80 10.23 -15.73
CA SER A 9 -14.01 9.67 -14.64
C SER A 9 -14.78 9.67 -13.31
N GLY A 10 -14.33 8.82 -12.40
CA GLY A 10 -14.78 8.76 -11.03
C GLY A 10 -13.68 8.12 -10.20
N SER A 11 -13.53 8.57 -8.96
CA SER A 11 -12.47 8.12 -8.07
C SER A 11 -13.05 7.59 -6.77
N VAL A 12 -12.28 6.72 -6.13
CA VAL A 12 -12.48 6.28 -4.75
C VAL A 12 -11.12 6.38 -4.06
N THR A 13 -11.11 6.90 -2.84
CA THR A 13 -9.87 7.00 -2.05
C THR A 13 -9.90 5.97 -0.95
N VAL A 14 -8.88 5.13 -0.91
CA VAL A 14 -8.62 4.20 0.20
C VAL A 14 -7.40 4.75 0.94
N LYS A 15 -7.50 4.95 2.26
CA LYS A 15 -6.34 5.35 3.05
C LYS A 15 -5.36 4.18 3.12
N ALA A 16 -4.08 4.46 2.94
CA ALA A 16 -3.04 3.50 3.27
C ALA A 16 -3.08 3.19 4.79
N PRO A 17 -2.63 1.99 5.20
CA PRO A 17 -2.34 1.70 6.61
C PRO A 17 -1.43 2.78 7.20
N ALA A 18 -1.57 3.04 8.51
CA ALA A 18 -0.63 3.91 9.22
C ALA A 18 0.68 3.16 9.46
N ASP A 19 1.80 3.88 9.52
CA ASP A 19 3.09 3.27 9.90
C ASP A 19 2.99 2.66 11.30
N ASP A 20 3.34 1.39 11.40
CA ASP A 20 3.45 0.70 12.68
C ASP A 20 4.71 -0.19 12.74
N VAL A 21 4.81 -1.02 13.77
CA VAL A 21 6.00 -1.85 14.02
C VAL A 21 6.05 -3.09 13.11
N TYR A 22 4.93 -3.45 12.49
CA TYR A 22 4.78 -4.62 11.63
C TYR A 22 4.93 -4.26 10.16
N LYS A 23 5.41 -5.21 9.37
CA LYS A 23 5.51 -5.04 7.92
C LYS A 23 4.16 -5.25 7.27
N ASP A 24 3.46 -4.16 6.97
CA ASP A 24 2.17 -4.19 6.28
C ASP A 24 2.31 -3.91 4.79
N ALA A 25 3.17 -4.68 4.13
CA ALA A 25 3.24 -4.69 2.66
C ALA A 25 1.91 -5.22 2.10
N GLY A 26 1.17 -4.36 1.41
CA GLY A 26 -0.18 -4.64 0.94
C GLY A 26 -0.37 -4.29 -0.54
N LYS A 27 -1.37 -4.92 -1.16
CA LYS A 27 -1.79 -4.64 -2.53
C LYS A 27 -3.26 -4.22 -2.51
N VAL A 28 -3.58 -3.08 -3.11
CA VAL A 28 -4.95 -2.65 -3.34
C VAL A 28 -5.25 -2.79 -4.83
N GLU A 29 -6.27 -3.57 -5.17
CA GLU A 29 -6.69 -3.82 -6.54
C GLU A 29 -8.15 -3.41 -6.74
N ALA A 30 -8.44 -2.75 -7.85
CA ALA A 30 -9.79 -2.40 -8.27
C ALA A 30 -10.00 -2.79 -9.73
N THR A 31 -11.06 -3.55 -10.01
CA THR A 31 -11.45 -4.01 -11.35
C THR A 31 -12.90 -3.60 -11.65
N ILE A 32 -13.19 -3.33 -12.92
CA ILE A 32 -14.56 -3.16 -13.39
C ILE A 32 -15.27 -4.51 -13.32
N LYS A 33 -16.20 -4.68 -12.39
CA LYS A 33 -17.02 -5.90 -12.27
C LYS A 33 -18.14 -5.94 -13.29
N ASP A 34 -18.86 -4.82 -13.41
CA ASP A 34 -19.97 -4.64 -14.33
C ASP A 34 -20.03 -3.19 -14.78
N ALA A 35 -20.51 -2.96 -16.01
CA ALA A 35 -20.91 -1.64 -16.47
C ALA A 35 -22.26 -1.75 -17.18
N SER A 36 -23.25 -1.00 -16.69
CA SER A 36 -24.57 -0.90 -17.30
C SER A 36 -24.75 0.47 -17.95
N GLY A 37 -25.09 0.52 -19.24
CA GLY A 37 -25.20 1.75 -20.03
C GLY A 37 -24.93 1.48 -21.52
N GLY A 38 -24.85 2.53 -22.34
CA GLY A 38 -24.51 2.41 -23.76
C GLY A 38 -25.70 2.35 -24.72
N ASN A 39 -26.82 2.98 -24.38
CA ASN A 39 -28.03 2.98 -25.21
C ASN A 39 -27.83 3.45 -26.68
N PHE A 40 -26.74 4.14 -27.01
CA PHE A 40 -26.38 4.54 -28.38
C PHE A 40 -24.92 4.28 -28.80
N GLU A 41 -24.04 3.88 -27.88
CA GLU A 41 -22.60 3.74 -28.16
C GLU A 41 -22.09 2.46 -27.49
N ASN A 42 -21.37 1.63 -28.25
CA ASN A 42 -20.82 0.38 -27.77
C ASN A 42 -19.86 0.62 -26.59
N LEU A 43 -20.27 0.26 -25.38
CA LEU A 43 -19.47 0.42 -24.17
C LEU A 43 -18.59 -0.81 -23.96
N VAL A 44 -17.36 -0.76 -24.47
CA VAL A 44 -16.35 -1.79 -24.20
C VAL A 44 -15.61 -1.44 -22.91
N THR A 45 -15.70 -2.30 -21.89
CA THR A 45 -14.96 -2.13 -20.63
C THR A 45 -13.63 -2.89 -20.66
N SER A 46 -12.61 -2.34 -20.01
CA SER A 46 -11.35 -3.06 -19.77
C SER A 46 -11.39 -3.72 -18.39
N PRO A 47 -11.26 -5.06 -18.29
CA PRO A 47 -11.21 -5.76 -17.01
C PRO A 47 -9.83 -5.72 -16.35
N THR A 48 -8.85 -5.03 -16.94
CA THR A 48 -7.52 -4.88 -16.33
C THR A 48 -7.65 -4.20 -14.96
N ALA A 49 -7.12 -4.84 -13.91
CA ALA A 49 -7.13 -4.28 -12.57
C ALA A 49 -6.24 -3.04 -12.50
N ALA A 50 -6.74 -1.97 -11.89
CA ALA A 50 -5.91 -0.89 -11.38
C ALA A 50 -5.27 -1.38 -10.07
N VAL A 51 -3.94 -1.43 -10.05
CA VAL A 51 -3.14 -1.92 -8.91
C VAL A 51 -2.43 -0.76 -8.26
N THR A 52 -2.52 -0.65 -6.94
CA THR A 52 -1.67 0.24 -6.12
C THR A 52 -0.90 -0.59 -5.13
N GLU A 53 0.42 -0.50 -5.20
CA GLU A 53 1.33 -1.14 -4.25
C GLU A 53 1.51 -0.24 -3.03
N VAL A 54 1.40 -0.82 -1.84
CA VAL A 54 1.72 -0.15 -0.58
C VAL A 54 3.15 -0.51 -0.20
N THR A 55 4.06 0.45 -0.34
CA THR A 55 5.47 0.31 0.07
C THR A 55 5.62 0.75 1.52
N ASP A 56 6.03 -0.17 2.38
CA ASP A 56 6.30 0.09 3.79
C ASP A 56 7.75 0.59 4.02
N THR A 57 7.95 1.41 5.03
CA THR A 57 9.25 2.03 5.36
C THR A 57 9.99 1.19 6.39
N ILE A 58 11.11 0.57 5.98
CA ILE A 58 11.95 -0.15 6.94
C ILE A 58 12.85 0.83 7.70
N ASN A 59 12.53 1.08 8.96
CA ASN A 59 13.39 1.82 9.90
C ASN A 59 14.29 0.86 10.68
N THR A 60 15.56 0.76 10.29
CA THR A 60 16.57 -0.01 11.03
C THR A 60 17.12 0.81 12.19
N SER A 61 16.96 0.30 13.42
CA SER A 61 17.66 0.83 14.59
C SER A 61 18.93 0.00 14.82
N THR A 62 20.10 0.64 14.76
CA THR A 62 21.37 0.00 15.06
C THR A 62 21.78 0.29 16.51
N VAL A 63 22.02 -0.76 17.29
CA VAL A 63 22.61 -0.64 18.62
C VAL A 63 24.10 -0.97 18.49
N SER A 64 24.97 -0.02 18.83
CA SER A 64 26.41 -0.26 18.94
C SER A 64 26.79 -0.27 20.41
N LEU A 65 27.31 -1.41 20.88
CA LEU A 65 27.88 -1.55 22.21
C LEU A 65 29.40 -1.61 22.09
N THR A 66 30.06 -0.51 22.41
CA THR A 66 31.52 -0.45 22.48
C THR A 66 31.94 -0.63 23.94
N ALA A 67 32.65 -1.70 24.26
CA ALA A 67 33.27 -1.89 25.56
C ALA A 67 34.73 -1.42 25.51
N ASN A 68 35.08 -0.42 26.33
CA ASN A 68 36.46 0.00 26.56
C ASN A 68 36.79 -0.17 28.05
N GLY A 69 37.53 -1.23 28.37
CA GLY A 69 38.00 -1.47 29.72
C GLY A 69 38.33 -2.94 29.88
N THR A 70 39.58 -3.20 30.27
CA THR A 70 40.05 -4.53 30.70
C THR A 70 39.03 -5.19 31.62
N VAL A 71 38.66 -6.43 31.32
CA VAL A 71 37.91 -7.26 32.26
C VAL A 71 38.81 -7.49 33.47
N ALA A 72 38.45 -6.90 34.61
CA ALA A 72 39.02 -7.31 35.88
C ALA A 72 38.28 -8.60 36.30
N GLU A 73 38.82 -9.76 35.95
CA GLU A 73 38.42 -11.07 36.49
C GLU A 73 38.93 -11.24 37.94
N GLY A 74 38.84 -10.18 38.75
CA GLY A 74 39.37 -10.15 40.10
C GLY A 74 38.49 -10.93 41.06
N GLY A 75 38.89 -12.15 41.39
CA GLY A 75 38.23 -12.97 42.40
C GLY A 75 39.01 -14.20 42.89
N THR A 76 40.19 -14.00 43.49
CA THR A 76 40.60 -14.54 44.82
C THR A 76 41.87 -13.86 45.29
#